data_AF-A0A545SX86-F1
#
_entry.id   AF-A0A545SX86-F1
#
_cell.length_a   1.000
_cell.length_b   1.000
_cell.length_c   1.000
_cell.angle_alpha   90.00
_cell.angle_beta   90.00
_cell.angle_gamma   90.00
#
_symmetry.space_group_name_H-M   'P 1'
#
loop_
_entity.id
_entity.type
_entity.pdbx_description
1 polymer ?
#
loop_
_entity_poly.entity_id
_entity_poly.type
_entity_poly.pdbx_seq_one_letter_code
_entity_poly.pdbx_strand_id
1 'polypeptide(L)'
;MAREGCYVDCYVSVVPGQVNLPVFITHFYQTWLFRIERWLLARGVKKPSTDADARAIANGTSQKFAVWELEGRTDNQLLLCDISGRTRSWFMVEPAEDQTKIYFGSVVVPPAGGTHSIGPVFTALMGFHKLYSRALLTVARRSLIKAGGS
;
A
#
# COMPACT_ATOMS: atom_id res chain seq x y z
N MET A 1 -3.84 14.11 13.67
CA MET A 1 -3.19 13.55 14.87
C MET A 1 -3.50 12.06 14.92
N ALA A 2 -2.53 11.20 15.25
CA ALA A 2 -2.79 9.77 15.43
C ALA A 2 -3.68 9.57 16.66
N ARG A 3 -4.70 8.70 16.55
CA ARG A 3 -5.54 8.33 17.70
C ARG A 3 -4.71 7.45 18.64
N GLU A 4 -4.89 7.60 19.96
CA GLU A 4 -4.19 6.78 20.94
C GLU A 4 -4.40 5.29 20.67
N GLY A 5 -3.33 4.51 20.80
CA GLY A 5 -3.35 3.07 20.55
C GLY A 5 -3.30 2.65 19.09
N CYS A 6 -3.36 3.58 18.13
CA CYS A 6 -3.13 3.30 16.72
C CYS A 6 -1.65 3.38 16.35
N TYR A 7 -1.26 2.58 15.37
CA TYR A 7 0.00 2.74 14.66
C TYR A 7 -0.25 3.47 13.33
N VAL A 8 0.62 4.42 13.00
CA VAL A 8 0.59 5.17 11.73
C VAL A 8 2.01 5.34 11.22
N ASP A 9 2.22 5.07 9.94
CA ASP A 9 3.42 5.48 9.21
C ASP A 9 3.11 6.08 7.84
N CYS A 10 4.08 6.84 7.33
CA CYS A 10 4.05 7.38 5.97
C CYS A 10 5.49 7.52 5.48
N TYR A 11 5.74 7.00 4.29
CA TYR A 11 7.01 7.08 3.60
C TYR A 11 6.82 7.75 2.25
N VAL A 12 7.81 8.56 1.86
CA VAL A 12 7.81 9.30 0.61
C VAL A 12 9.05 8.95 -0.21
N SER A 13 8.89 8.95 -1.52
CA SER A 13 10.00 8.90 -2.46
C SER A 13 9.73 9.83 -3.65
N VAL A 14 10.78 10.13 -4.41
CA VAL A 14 10.71 10.99 -5.59
C VAL A 14 11.16 10.21 -6.81
N VAL A 15 10.37 10.31 -7.88
CA VAL A 15 10.67 9.76 -9.21
C VAL A 15 10.70 10.90 -10.23
N PRO A 16 11.60 10.85 -11.22
CA PRO A 16 11.59 11.81 -12.31
C PRO A 16 10.34 11.64 -13.19
N GLY A 17 9.90 12.72 -13.81
CA GLY A 17 8.75 12.77 -14.71
C GLY A 17 7.40 12.77 -14.00
N GLN A 18 6.34 12.70 -14.82
CA GLN A 18 4.94 12.69 -14.40
C GLN A 18 4.46 11.26 -14.18
N VAL A 19 4.19 10.89 -12.93
CA VAL A 19 3.61 9.60 -12.56
C VAL A 19 2.23 9.82 -11.95
N ASN A 20 1.20 9.24 -12.58
CA ASN A 20 -0.14 9.26 -12.03
C ASN A 20 -0.39 8.09 -11.07
N LEU A 21 -1.49 8.18 -10.32
CA LEU A 21 -1.85 7.22 -9.27
C LEU A 21 -1.97 5.77 -9.79
N PRO A 22 -2.69 5.49 -10.91
CA PRO A 22 -2.77 4.13 -11.45
C PRO A 22 -1.41 3.52 -11.81
N VAL A 23 -0.50 4.31 -12.39
CA VAL A 23 0.86 3.86 -12.72
C VAL A 23 1.62 3.50 -11.45
N PHE A 24 1.60 4.38 -10.44
CA PHE A 24 2.26 4.11 -9.17
C PHE A 24 1.75 2.82 -8.50
N ILE A 25 0.42 2.67 -8.36
CA ILE A 25 -0.19 1.50 -7.71
C ILE A 25 0.16 0.21 -8.47
N THR A 26 0.11 0.24 -9.80
CA THR A 26 0.44 -0.92 -10.63
C THR A 26 1.88 -1.35 -10.40
N HIS A 27 2.83 -0.42 -10.46
CA HIS A 27 4.25 -0.70 -10.21
C HIS A 27 4.52 -1.17 -8.78
N PHE A 28 3.78 -0.67 -7.80
CA PHE A 28 3.88 -1.09 -6.40
C PHE A 28 3.46 -2.57 -6.21
N TYR A 29 2.30 -2.96 -6.73
CA TYR A 29 1.77 -4.33 -6.56
C TYR A 29 2.39 -5.36 -7.51
N GLN A 30 3.08 -4.93 -8.57
CA GLN A 30 3.80 -5.83 -9.48
C GLN A 30 5.24 -6.11 -9.02
N THR A 31 5.71 -5.48 -7.95
CA THR A 31 7.05 -5.77 -7.41
C THR A 31 7.19 -7.24 -6.99
N TRP A 32 8.38 -7.81 -7.21
CA TRP A 32 8.71 -9.18 -6.78
C TRP A 32 8.49 -9.41 -5.28
N LEU A 33 8.75 -8.38 -4.47
CA LEU A 33 8.52 -8.40 -3.02
C LEU A 33 7.03 -8.58 -2.70
N PHE A 34 6.15 -7.86 -3.38
CA PHE A 34 4.70 -8.04 -3.22
C PHE A 34 4.18 -9.37 -3.79
N ARG A 35 4.82 -9.92 -4.84
CA ARG A 35 4.45 -11.25 -5.37
C ARG A 35 4.65 -12.36 -4.34
N ILE A 36 5.65 -12.25 -3.47
CA ILE A 36 5.86 -13.17 -2.34
C ILE A 36 4.70 -13.05 -1.35
N GLU A 37 4.29 -11.82 -1.01
CA GLU A 37 3.15 -11.59 -0.13
C GLU A 37 1.85 -12.15 -0.72
N ARG A 38 1.60 -11.94 -2.03
CA ARG A 38 0.44 -12.55 -2.72
C ARG A 38 0.42 -14.06 -2.61
N TRP A 39 1.58 -14.70 -2.74
CA TRP A 39 1.71 -16.15 -2.59
C TRP A 39 1.42 -16.59 -1.15
N LEU A 40 1.93 -15.85 -0.15
CA LEU A 40 1.65 -16.11 1.27
C LEU A 40 0.16 -15.93 1.59
N LEU A 41 -0.49 -14.89 1.08
CA LEU A 41 -1.93 -14.66 1.25
C LEU A 41 -2.78 -15.74 0.56
N ALA A 42 -2.39 -16.15 -0.65
CA ALA A 42 -3.05 -17.22 -1.37
C ALA A 42 -2.99 -18.55 -0.61
N ARG A 43 -1.87 -18.86 0.05
CA ARG A 43 -1.69 -20.11 0.80
C ARG A 43 -2.22 -20.05 2.24
N GLY A 44 -2.06 -18.93 2.92
CA GLY A 44 -2.43 -18.77 4.33
C GLY A 44 -3.90 -18.41 4.53
N VAL A 45 -4.44 -17.51 3.71
CA VAL A 45 -5.82 -16.96 3.88
C VAL A 45 -6.74 -17.29 2.71
N LYS A 46 -6.26 -18.07 1.72
CA LYS A 46 -7.01 -18.49 0.51
C LYS A 46 -7.60 -17.31 -0.29
N LYS A 47 -6.88 -16.18 -0.31
CA LYS A 47 -7.25 -14.96 -1.05
C LYS A 47 -6.20 -14.65 -2.12
N PRO A 48 -6.21 -15.37 -3.27
CA PRO A 48 -5.29 -15.10 -4.35
C PRO A 48 -5.58 -13.73 -5.00
N SER A 49 -4.57 -13.13 -5.60
CA SER A 49 -4.71 -11.94 -6.46
C SER A 49 -3.73 -11.99 -7.63
N THR A 50 -4.13 -11.39 -8.74
CA THR A 50 -3.42 -11.37 -10.01
C THR A 50 -2.93 -9.96 -10.36
N ASP A 51 -2.06 -9.86 -11.36
CA ASP A 51 -1.65 -8.56 -11.91
C ASP A 51 -2.80 -7.85 -12.62
N ALA A 52 -3.83 -8.59 -13.06
CA ALA A 52 -5.06 -8.00 -13.58
C ALA A 52 -5.86 -7.34 -12.46
N ASP A 53 -5.97 -7.97 -11.29
CA ASP A 53 -6.65 -7.39 -10.13
C ASP A 53 -5.92 -6.12 -9.63
N ALA A 54 -4.59 -6.14 -9.63
CA ALA A 54 -3.76 -4.98 -9.29
C ALA A 54 -4.02 -3.80 -10.25
N ARG A 55 -4.12 -4.08 -11.55
CA ARG A 55 -4.49 -3.06 -12.54
C ARG A 55 -5.93 -2.60 -12.38
N ALA A 56 -6.86 -3.48 -12.02
CA ALA A 56 -8.26 -3.12 -11.84
C ALA A 56 -8.46 -2.17 -10.66
N ILE A 57 -7.82 -2.44 -9.51
CA ILE A 57 -7.86 -1.52 -8.36
C ILE A 57 -7.10 -0.23 -8.65
N ALA A 58 -5.97 -0.31 -9.38
CA ALA A 58 -5.21 0.87 -9.78
C ALA A 58 -6.03 1.81 -10.67
N ASN A 59 -6.80 1.27 -11.63
CA ASN A 59 -7.63 2.04 -12.56
C ASN A 59 -9.02 2.39 -12.00
N GLY A 60 -9.38 1.91 -10.81
CA GLY A 60 -10.70 2.13 -10.21
C GLY A 60 -11.82 1.32 -10.85
N THR A 61 -11.50 0.28 -11.64
CA THR A 61 -12.49 -0.64 -12.22
C THR A 61 -12.83 -1.81 -11.31
N SER A 62 -12.14 -1.93 -10.16
CA SER A 62 -12.49 -2.83 -9.07
C SER A 62 -12.46 -2.09 -7.74
N GLN A 63 -13.26 -2.54 -6.79
CA GLN A 63 -13.24 -2.10 -5.39
C GLN A 63 -12.55 -3.11 -4.47
N LYS A 64 -12.09 -4.25 -4.98
CA LYS A 64 -11.51 -5.35 -4.18
C LYS A 64 -10.22 -5.87 -4.78
N PHE A 65 -9.27 -6.23 -3.90
CA PHE A 65 -7.96 -6.77 -4.26
C PHE A 65 -7.43 -7.69 -3.14
N ALA A 66 -7.43 -9.02 -3.35
CA ALA A 66 -7.08 -10.01 -2.31
C ALA A 66 -7.90 -9.85 -1.01
N VAL A 67 -7.24 -9.40 0.06
CA VAL A 67 -7.82 -9.10 1.38
C VAL A 67 -8.18 -7.62 1.54
N TRP A 68 -7.94 -6.79 0.53
CA TRP A 68 -8.14 -5.36 0.55
C TRP A 68 -9.44 -4.95 -0.13
N GLU A 69 -10.11 -3.97 0.44
CA GLU A 69 -11.33 -3.33 -0.06
C GLU A 69 -11.13 -1.82 -0.10
N LEU A 70 -11.70 -1.18 -1.12
CA LEU A 70 -11.62 0.25 -1.34
C LEU A 70 -12.42 1.00 -0.27
N GLU A 71 -11.77 1.85 0.52
CA GLU A 71 -12.44 2.78 1.44
C GLU A 71 -12.55 4.18 0.85
N GLY A 72 -11.58 4.61 0.03
CA GLY A 72 -11.59 5.95 -0.54
C GLY A 72 -10.67 6.09 -1.74
N ARG A 73 -11.09 6.91 -2.70
CA ARG A 73 -10.31 7.23 -3.91
C ARG A 73 -10.53 8.68 -4.31
N THR A 74 -9.45 9.33 -4.70
CA THR A 74 -9.45 10.59 -5.46
C THR A 74 -8.58 10.43 -6.70
N ASP A 75 -8.39 11.49 -7.47
CA ASP A 75 -7.50 11.49 -8.65
C ASP A 75 -6.05 11.15 -8.32
N ASN A 76 -5.62 11.48 -7.09
CA ASN A 76 -4.23 11.34 -6.66
C ASN A 76 -4.04 10.51 -5.39
N GLN A 77 -5.10 9.95 -4.79
CA GLN A 77 -5.03 9.13 -3.58
C GLN A 77 -5.87 7.85 -3.66
N LEU A 78 -5.39 6.80 -3.01
CA LEU A 78 -6.10 5.54 -2.81
C LEU A 78 -5.97 5.10 -1.36
N LEU A 79 -7.10 4.79 -0.73
CA LEU A 79 -7.18 4.18 0.61
C LEU A 79 -7.84 2.81 0.51
N LEU A 80 -7.13 1.79 1.01
CA LEU A 80 -7.61 0.42 1.10
C LEU A 80 -7.64 -0.02 2.55
N CYS A 81 -8.65 -0.80 2.94
CA CYS A 81 -8.72 -1.47 4.22
C CYS A 81 -8.73 -2.98 4.04
N ASP A 82 -8.08 -3.69 4.96
CA ASP A 82 -8.18 -5.13 4.99
C ASP A 82 -9.58 -5.59 5.44
N ILE A 83 -9.94 -6.82 5.11
CA ILE A 83 -11.23 -7.43 5.51
C ILE A 83 -11.45 -7.50 7.04
N SER A 84 -10.39 -7.37 7.85
CA SER A 84 -10.52 -7.35 9.31
C SER A 84 -10.92 -5.97 9.84
N GLY A 85 -10.85 -4.93 9.02
CA GLY A 85 -11.11 -3.54 9.41
C GLY A 85 -9.96 -2.91 10.18
N ARG A 86 -8.86 -3.63 10.39
CA ARG A 86 -7.77 -3.24 11.31
C ARG A 86 -6.61 -2.56 10.60
N THR A 87 -6.34 -2.92 9.36
CA THR A 87 -5.16 -2.45 8.63
C THR A 87 -5.59 -1.64 7.42
N ARG A 88 -5.00 -0.48 7.23
CA ARG A 88 -5.20 0.35 6.05
C ARG A 88 -3.88 0.60 5.35
N SER A 89 -3.95 0.59 4.02
CA SER A 89 -2.87 1.04 3.14
C SER A 89 -3.32 2.28 2.41
N TRP A 90 -2.48 3.31 2.41
CA TRP A 90 -2.74 4.58 1.74
C TRP A 90 -1.64 4.88 0.73
N PHE A 91 -2.05 5.31 -0.45
CA PHE A 91 -1.19 5.68 -1.56
C PHE A 91 -1.52 7.10 -2.01
N MET A 92 -0.51 7.88 -2.34
CA MET A 92 -0.69 9.19 -2.93
C MET A 92 0.39 9.49 -3.96
N VAL A 93 0.02 10.27 -4.99
CA VAL A 93 0.96 10.93 -5.88
C VAL A 93 0.81 12.45 -5.77
N GLU A 94 1.93 13.16 -5.82
CA GLU A 94 2.00 14.61 -5.86
C GLU A 94 2.93 15.01 -7.00
N PRO A 95 2.37 15.30 -8.20
CA PRO A 95 3.17 15.73 -9.35
C PRO A 95 3.73 17.13 -9.13
N ALA A 96 4.98 17.34 -9.56
CA ALA A 96 5.66 18.61 -9.73
C ALA A 96 6.20 18.69 -11.17
N GLU A 97 6.79 19.79 -11.61
CA GLU A 97 7.14 20.03 -13.04
C GLU A 97 7.91 18.86 -13.69
N ASP A 98 9.04 18.45 -13.11
CA ASP A 98 9.97 17.46 -13.65
C ASP A 98 10.05 16.17 -12.83
N GLN A 99 9.22 16.05 -11.79
CA GLN A 99 9.27 14.94 -10.84
C GLN A 99 7.91 14.71 -10.20
N THR A 100 7.72 13.52 -9.65
CA THR A 100 6.54 13.15 -8.87
C THR A 100 6.98 12.62 -7.51
N LYS A 101 6.36 13.12 -6.43
CA LYS A 101 6.46 12.45 -5.12
C LYS A 101 5.43 11.34 -5.04
N ILE A 102 5.87 10.18 -4.59
CA ILE A 102 5.03 9.01 -4.35
C ILE A 102 5.03 8.71 -2.84
N TYR A 103 3.86 8.53 -2.26
CA TYR A 103 3.69 8.25 -0.85
C TYR A 103 3.09 6.88 -0.64
N PHE A 104 3.59 6.15 0.35
CA PHE A 104 3.00 4.94 0.87
C PHE A 104 2.91 5.05 2.39
N GLY A 105 1.71 4.94 2.92
CA GLY A 105 1.45 4.95 4.35
C GLY A 105 0.57 3.80 4.78
N SER A 106 0.60 3.51 6.07
CA SER A 106 -0.23 2.48 6.65
C SER A 106 -0.76 2.89 8.02
N VAL A 107 -1.92 2.33 8.37
CA VAL A 107 -2.54 2.49 9.68
C VAL A 107 -2.93 1.12 10.21
N VAL A 108 -2.59 0.84 11.46
CA VAL A 108 -3.13 -0.31 12.20
C VAL A 108 -3.93 0.23 13.39
N VAL A 109 -5.20 -0.13 13.45
CA VAL A 109 -6.10 0.27 14.54
C VAL A 109 -6.32 -0.89 15.54
N PRO A 110 -6.60 -0.57 16.81
CA PRO A 110 -7.08 -1.54 17.77
C PRO A 110 -8.36 -2.23 17.30
N PRO A 111 -8.65 -3.46 17.77
CA PRO A 111 -9.93 -4.09 17.52
C PRO A 111 -11.08 -3.26 18.14
N ALA A 112 -12.27 -3.39 17.56
CA ALA A 112 -13.48 -2.78 18.12
C ALA A 112 -13.78 -3.37 19.51
N GLY A 113 -14.17 -2.53 20.47
CA GLY A 113 -14.69 -3.00 21.77
C GLY A 113 -13.78 -2.90 23.00
N GLY A 114 -12.70 -2.10 22.98
CA GLY A 114 -12.18 -1.51 24.24
C GLY A 114 -10.70 -1.68 24.58
N THR A 115 -9.86 -2.25 23.72
CA THR A 115 -8.40 -2.17 23.93
C THR A 115 -7.84 -0.91 23.27
N HIS A 116 -7.12 -0.07 24.01
CA HIS A 116 -6.39 1.08 23.46
C HIS A 116 -5.02 0.67 22.87
N SER A 117 -4.96 -0.50 22.22
CA SER A 117 -3.71 -1.04 21.67
C SER A 117 -3.96 -1.99 20.51
N ILE A 118 -3.07 -1.96 19.51
CA ILE A 118 -3.02 -2.91 18.40
C ILE A 118 -2.71 -4.36 18.84
N GLY A 119 -2.27 -4.55 20.09
CA GLY A 119 -1.98 -5.85 20.69
C GLY A 119 -0.52 -6.30 20.47
N PRO A 120 -0.07 -7.32 21.22
CA PRO A 120 1.34 -7.71 21.29
C PRO A 120 1.89 -8.24 19.96
N VAL A 121 1.07 -8.97 19.19
CA VAL A 121 1.47 -9.53 17.88
C VAL A 121 1.81 -8.42 16.90
N PHE A 122 0.91 -7.45 16.71
CA PHE A 122 1.17 -6.32 15.82
C PHE A 122 2.35 -5.50 16.32
N THR A 123 2.44 -5.24 17.63
CA THR A 123 3.56 -4.50 18.24
C THR A 123 4.91 -5.14 17.91
N ALA A 124 5.04 -6.45 18.06
CA ALA A 124 6.28 -7.18 17.73
C ALA A 124 6.61 -7.13 16.24
N LEU A 125 5.60 -7.17 15.36
CA LEU A 125 5.77 -7.13 13.91
C LEU A 125 6.05 -5.71 13.36
N MET A 126 5.90 -4.65 14.16
CA MET A 126 6.05 -3.27 13.66
C MET A 126 7.43 -2.97 13.09
N GLY A 127 8.51 -3.51 13.68
CA GLY A 127 9.86 -3.34 13.13
C GLY A 127 9.97 -3.89 11.71
N PHE A 128 9.43 -5.09 11.49
CA PHE A 128 9.37 -5.72 10.17
C PHE A 128 8.49 -4.93 9.21
N HIS A 129 7.33 -4.45 9.67
CA HIS A 129 6.40 -3.67 8.85
C HIS A 129 7.03 -2.36 8.32
N LYS A 130 7.78 -1.65 9.16
CA LYS A 130 8.50 -0.43 8.75
C LYS A 130 9.53 -0.72 7.65
N LEU A 131 10.34 -1.76 7.86
CA LEU A 131 11.35 -2.21 6.89
C LEU A 131 10.68 -2.64 5.58
N TYR A 132 9.61 -3.42 5.69
CA TYR A 132 8.82 -3.93 4.58
C TYR A 132 8.22 -2.80 3.73
N SER A 133 7.54 -1.86 4.38
CA SER A 133 6.90 -0.71 3.72
C SER A 133 7.90 0.17 2.97
N ARG A 134 9.07 0.41 3.58
CA ARG A 134 10.17 1.15 2.93
C ARG A 134 10.76 0.38 1.76
N ALA A 135 10.91 -0.94 1.88
CA ALA A 135 11.42 -1.79 0.80
C ALA A 135 10.45 -1.81 -0.38
N LEU A 136 9.15 -1.97 -0.14
CA LEU A 136 8.10 -1.89 -1.17
C LEU A 136 8.17 -0.57 -1.95
N LEU A 137 8.18 0.55 -1.23
CA LEU A 137 8.27 1.88 -1.85
C LEU A 137 9.57 2.04 -2.65
N THR A 138 10.69 1.53 -2.14
CA THR A 138 11.99 1.58 -2.84
C THR A 138 11.97 0.77 -4.13
N VAL A 139 11.40 -0.43 -4.12
CA VAL A 139 11.31 -1.28 -5.31
C VAL A 139 10.32 -0.68 -6.32
N ALA A 140 9.19 -0.14 -5.87
CA ALA A 140 8.24 0.58 -6.73
C ALA A 140 8.91 1.77 -7.44
N ARG A 141 9.65 2.60 -6.68
CA ARG A 141 10.43 3.72 -7.21
C ARG A 141 11.43 3.28 -8.28
N ARG A 142 12.19 2.21 -8.02
CA ARG A 142 13.16 1.65 -9.00
C ARG A 142 12.47 1.16 -10.26
N SER A 143 11.30 0.54 -10.12
CA SER A 143 10.52 0.06 -11.26
C SER A 143 10.01 1.21 -12.13
N LEU A 144 9.53 2.30 -11.51
CA LEU A 144 9.09 3.52 -12.21
C LEU A 144 10.24 4.21 -12.95
N ILE A 145 11.40 4.37 -12.31
CA ILE A 145 12.59 4.98 -12.95
C ILE A 145 13.01 4.16 -14.17
N LYS A 146 13.00 2.83 -14.07
CA LYS A 146 13.34 1.96 -15.21
C LYS A 146 12.35 2.12 -16.37
N ALA A 147 11.06 2.23 -16.08
CA ALA A 147 10.02 2.39 -17.10
C ALA A 147 10.06 3.75 -17.81
N GLY A 148 10.44 4.82 -17.10
CA GLY A 148 10.57 6.17 -17.68
C GLY A 148 11.89 6.45 -18.42
N GLY A 149 12.89 5.57 -18.28
CA GLY A 149 14.17 5.66 -18.98
C GLY A 149 14.32 4.69 -20.16
N SER A 150 13.24 4.04 -20.58
CA SER A 150 13.15 3.18 -21.78
C SER A 150 12.48 3.95 -22.91
#